data_AF-A0A7W8ZJA1-F1
#
_entry.id   AF-A0A7W8ZJA1-F1
#
_cell.length_a   1.000
_cell.length_b   1.000
_cell.length_c   1.000
_cell.angle_alpha   90.00
_cell.angle_beta   90.00
_cell.angle_gamma   90.00
#
_symmetry.space_group_name_H-M   'P 1'
#
loop_
_entity.id
_entity.type
_entity.pdbx_description
1 polymer ?
#
loop_
_entity_poly.entity_id
_entity_poly.type
_entity_poly.pdbx_seq_one_letter_code
_entity_poly.pdbx_strand_id
1 'polypeptide(L)'
;MKTILQNKTIYIFLLLLCLLTQHANSSTLQKVDTTGTAGLVFEPVQENPVPVKKDKIIIHTSQKLTKPIRSLSLWTIFLTGLLGGFAAILLPCIFPMLPLTVGFFTKRHQDRKKGILDALIYGSSIILIYVGLGMLITVVFGADALNALSTNGIFNFIFFLLLTAFAASFFGAFEIILPNKWLNKAEENTDRKGFTGIFFMAAALALVSFSCTGPIIGTLLVQAATSGARLGPAIGMLGFSVALALPFVLFALFPSWLNSLPKSGGWLNSVKICLGFLELALALKFLSNVDLTYRWHILDREVFLVLWIVISALSGLYLLGKLKFSHDSETSHITVPRLFFSIIILSFSIYMIPGLWGAPLKSIAAFLPPQSGQDFDLYTPLLSAGNQNQQVRENNSLADVKQPHKYGNLFDKPLNLDPFFDYKEGIAYAKRINKPVLIDFTGHACVNCRKMEATVWPDSKVNGLLKNSYVLIQLYVDDKTDLPVNEQYTSKFSHRKITTIGGLNSDIQAAQFNTNSQPFYVLLDTHTQAPLVNPQGADYDPVSFYNYLEAGIRLFKKQN
;
A
#
# COMPACT_ATOMS: atom_id res chain seq x y z
N MET A 1 16.22 -35.07 -29.23
CA MET A 1 15.31 -34.21 -30.02
C MET A 1 14.30 -33.42 -29.17
N LYS A 2 13.78 -33.94 -28.03
CA LYS A 2 12.84 -33.21 -27.15
C LYS A 2 13.44 -31.99 -26.40
N THR A 3 14.73 -31.99 -26.09
CA THR A 3 15.40 -30.90 -25.36
C THR A 3 15.60 -29.63 -26.19
N ILE A 4 15.64 -29.75 -27.53
CA ILE A 4 15.83 -28.61 -28.44
C ILE A 4 14.51 -27.84 -28.65
N LEU A 5 13.35 -28.52 -28.58
CA LEU A 5 12.05 -27.85 -28.67
C LEU A 5 11.72 -27.03 -27.42
N GLN A 6 12.11 -27.50 -26.23
CA GLN A 6 11.78 -26.82 -24.97
C GLN A 6 12.55 -25.49 -24.81
N ASN A 7 13.78 -25.42 -25.30
CA ASN A 7 14.54 -24.17 -25.37
C ASN A 7 13.95 -23.17 -26.37
N LYS A 8 13.41 -23.63 -27.52
CA LYS A 8 12.76 -22.73 -28.48
C LYS A 8 11.52 -22.05 -27.91
N THR A 9 10.70 -22.76 -27.13
CA THR A 9 9.52 -22.16 -26.48
C THR A 9 9.90 -21.12 -25.43
N ILE A 10 10.99 -21.35 -24.69
CA ILE A 10 11.52 -20.39 -23.71
C ILE A 10 12.10 -19.15 -24.42
N TYR A 11 12.84 -19.33 -25.52
CA TYR A 11 13.36 -18.22 -26.32
C TYR A 11 12.24 -17.40 -26.96
N ILE A 12 11.19 -18.03 -27.48
CA ILE A 12 10.03 -17.34 -28.06
C ILE A 12 9.26 -16.59 -26.97
N PHE A 13 9.13 -17.16 -25.77
CA PHE A 13 8.50 -16.49 -24.63
C PHE A 13 9.31 -15.28 -24.14
N LEU A 14 10.65 -15.40 -24.08
CA LEU A 14 11.55 -14.28 -23.78
C LEU A 14 11.55 -13.20 -24.86
N LEU A 15 11.46 -13.58 -26.14
CA LEU A 15 11.34 -12.64 -27.25
C LEU A 15 9.99 -11.91 -27.23
N LEU A 16 8.89 -12.60 -26.89
CA LEU A 16 7.58 -11.97 -26.71
C LEU A 16 7.56 -11.03 -25.50
N LEU A 17 8.21 -11.40 -24.40
CA LEU A 17 8.34 -10.55 -23.22
C LEU A 17 9.15 -9.28 -23.53
N CYS A 18 10.19 -9.40 -24.36
CA CYS A 18 11.02 -8.27 -24.79
C CYS A 18 10.28 -7.35 -25.78
N LEU A 19 9.49 -7.91 -26.70
CA LEU A 19 8.63 -7.15 -27.61
C LEU A 19 7.49 -6.42 -26.88
N LEU A 20 6.93 -7.03 -25.82
CA LEU A 20 5.94 -6.38 -24.96
C LEU A 20 6.54 -5.21 -24.17
N THR A 21 7.82 -5.26 -23.80
CA THR A 21 8.50 -4.13 -23.14
C THR A 21 8.87 -2.98 -24.09
N GLN A 22 9.03 -3.25 -25.40
CA GLN A 22 9.31 -2.22 -26.40
C GLN A 22 8.06 -1.43 -26.82
N HIS A 23 6.86 -2.01 -26.69
CA HIS A 23 5.60 -1.32 -27.03
C HIS A 23 5.04 -0.42 -25.92
N ALA A 24 5.64 -0.44 -24.72
CA ALA A 24 5.25 0.43 -23.61
C ALA A 24 5.99 1.79 -23.59
N ASN A 25 6.89 2.04 -24.54
CA ASN A 25 7.75 3.23 -24.53
C ASN A 25 7.89 3.85 -25.94
N SER A 26 6.77 4.25 -26.52
CA SER A 26 6.75 5.06 -27.73
C SER A 26 5.70 6.16 -27.65
N SER A 27 6.02 7.21 -26.89
CA SER A 27 5.52 8.56 -27.17
C SER A 27 6.54 9.60 -26.69
N THR A 28 7.01 10.41 -27.65
CA THR A 28 7.70 11.71 -27.49
C THR A 28 9.08 11.74 -26.82
N LEU A 29 10.09 11.31 -27.58
CA LEU A 29 11.45 11.87 -27.54
C LEU A 29 11.44 13.18 -28.34
N GLN A 30 11.48 14.32 -27.67
CA GLN A 30 11.82 15.60 -28.30
C GLN A 30 13.34 15.72 -28.27
N LYS A 31 13.96 15.73 -29.47
CA LYS A 31 15.40 15.92 -29.66
C LYS A 31 15.86 17.21 -28.97
N VAL A 32 16.85 17.08 -28.09
CA VAL A 32 17.71 18.20 -27.69
C VAL A 32 18.71 18.39 -28.83
N ASP A 33 18.49 19.39 -29.67
CA ASP A 33 19.50 19.84 -30.63
C ASP A 33 20.50 20.74 -29.90
N THR A 34 21.71 20.23 -29.74
CA THR A 34 22.91 21.03 -29.46
C THR A 34 23.40 21.67 -30.76
N THR A 35 23.23 22.98 -30.93
CA THR A 35 24.00 23.77 -31.90
C THR A 35 24.62 24.98 -31.22
N GLY A 36 25.89 25.20 -31.54
CA GLY A 36 26.82 26.06 -30.83
C GLY A 36 26.54 27.56 -30.90
N THR A 37 27.06 28.26 -29.91
CA THR A 37 27.01 29.71 -29.71
C THR A 37 28.07 30.44 -30.55
N ALA A 38 27.94 30.40 -31.86
CA ALA A 38 28.73 31.24 -32.74
C ALA A 38 27.79 31.99 -33.70
N GLY A 39 27.50 33.26 -33.39
CA GLY A 39 26.85 34.17 -34.35
C GLY A 39 25.56 34.86 -33.92
N LEU A 40 25.29 35.08 -32.63
CA LEU A 40 24.14 35.89 -32.21
C LEU A 40 24.57 37.35 -32.00
N VAL A 41 24.23 38.20 -32.97
CA VAL A 41 24.14 39.66 -32.79
C VAL A 41 22.78 39.95 -32.16
N PHE A 42 22.77 40.62 -31.01
CA PHE A 42 21.55 41.07 -30.35
C PHE A 42 21.13 42.43 -30.92
N GLU A 43 19.98 42.49 -31.61
CA GLU A 43 19.25 43.74 -31.80
C GLU A 43 18.16 43.89 -30.72
N PRO A 44 17.94 45.09 -30.17
CA PRO A 44 16.91 45.34 -29.18
C PRO A 44 15.51 45.38 -29.82
N VAL A 45 14.57 44.63 -29.25
CA VAL A 45 13.16 44.62 -29.69
C VAL A 45 12.48 45.92 -29.29
N GLN A 46 11.96 46.66 -30.27
CA GLN A 46 11.04 47.78 -30.07
C GLN A 46 9.66 47.27 -29.63
N GLU A 47 9.12 47.83 -28.55
CA GLU A 47 7.72 47.69 -28.16
C GLU A 47 6.82 48.43 -29.16
N ASN A 48 5.93 47.69 -29.83
CA ASN A 48 4.72 48.25 -30.43
C ASN A 48 3.52 47.35 -30.07
N PRO A 49 2.41 47.92 -29.57
CA PRO A 49 1.28 47.14 -29.08
C PRO A 49 0.39 46.65 -30.23
N VAL A 50 0.15 45.34 -30.30
CA VAL A 50 -0.79 44.73 -31.23
C VAL A 50 -2.19 44.68 -30.60
N PRO A 51 -3.26 45.12 -31.31
CA PRO A 51 -4.58 45.32 -30.72
C PRO A 51 -5.34 44.01 -30.50
N VAL A 52 -5.98 43.89 -29.33
CA VAL A 52 -6.83 42.77 -28.94
C VAL A 52 -8.13 42.78 -29.75
N LYS A 53 -8.33 41.75 -30.57
CA LYS A 53 -9.61 41.45 -31.21
C LYS A 53 -10.51 40.71 -30.22
N LYS A 54 -11.66 41.30 -29.89
CA LYS A 54 -12.72 40.69 -29.07
C LYS A 54 -13.42 39.59 -29.87
N ASP A 55 -13.01 38.34 -29.70
CA ASP A 55 -13.84 37.21 -30.09
C ASP A 55 -14.72 36.79 -28.90
N LYS A 56 -16.03 36.81 -29.15
CA LYS A 56 -17.08 36.30 -28.28
C LYS A 56 -16.75 34.85 -27.89
N ILE A 57 -16.36 34.63 -26.64
CA ILE A 57 -16.39 33.30 -26.05
C ILE A 57 -17.86 32.94 -25.86
N ILE A 58 -18.33 32.03 -26.70
CA ILE A 58 -19.61 31.34 -26.52
C ILE A 58 -19.52 30.65 -25.15
N ILE A 59 -20.36 31.11 -24.23
CA ILE A 59 -20.60 30.47 -22.95
C ILE A 59 -21.21 29.10 -23.25
N HIS A 60 -20.39 28.06 -23.33
CA HIS A 60 -20.87 26.74 -22.95
C HIS A 60 -21.10 26.82 -21.45
N THR A 61 -22.35 27.09 -21.08
CA THR A 61 -22.90 26.73 -19.78
C THR A 61 -22.39 25.33 -19.49
N SER A 62 -21.44 25.22 -18.56
CA SER A 62 -20.96 23.95 -18.07
C SER A 62 -22.15 23.31 -17.38
N GLN A 63 -22.92 22.56 -18.17
CA GLN A 63 -23.82 21.54 -17.68
C GLN A 63 -22.97 20.69 -16.74
N LYS A 64 -23.23 20.83 -15.43
CA LYS A 64 -23.18 19.77 -14.44
C LYS A 64 -22.31 18.59 -14.88
N LEU A 65 -20.98 18.79 -14.92
CA LEU A 65 -20.04 17.69 -15.05
C LEU A 65 -19.88 17.04 -13.67
N THR A 66 -21.00 16.67 -13.06
CA THR A 66 -21.07 15.37 -12.41
C THR A 66 -20.60 14.38 -13.45
N LYS A 67 -19.35 13.93 -13.38
CA LYS A 67 -19.18 12.49 -13.49
C LYS A 67 -20.00 11.96 -12.32
N PRO A 68 -21.17 11.35 -12.57
CA PRO A 68 -21.85 10.64 -11.50
C PRO A 68 -20.79 9.67 -10.94
N ILE A 69 -20.75 9.51 -9.62
CA ILE A 69 -20.19 8.30 -9.05
C ILE A 69 -20.88 7.18 -9.80
N ARG A 70 -20.17 6.57 -10.76
CA ARG A 70 -20.72 5.47 -11.55
C ARG A 70 -21.13 4.47 -10.48
N SER A 71 -22.41 4.10 -10.41
CA SER A 71 -22.79 2.89 -9.70
C SER A 71 -21.91 1.81 -10.30
N LEU A 72 -20.84 1.42 -9.59
CA LEU A 72 -19.96 0.39 -10.09
C LEU A 72 -20.86 -0.82 -10.30
N SER A 73 -20.91 -1.31 -11.54
CA SER A 73 -21.64 -2.54 -11.82
C SER A 73 -21.07 -3.61 -10.90
N LEU A 74 -21.93 -4.44 -10.31
CA LEU A 74 -21.51 -5.58 -9.50
C LEU A 74 -20.48 -6.44 -10.23
N TRP A 75 -20.57 -6.48 -11.56
CA TRP A 75 -19.60 -7.12 -12.43
C TRP A 75 -18.20 -6.49 -12.38
N THR A 76 -18.11 -5.16 -12.31
CA THR A 76 -16.83 -4.45 -12.16
C THR A 76 -16.21 -4.71 -10.79
N ILE A 77 -17.03 -4.78 -9.73
CA ILE A 77 -16.57 -5.13 -8.38
C ILE A 77 -16.07 -6.58 -8.34
N PHE A 78 -16.78 -7.50 -8.98
CA PHE A 78 -16.35 -8.89 -9.12
C PHE A 78 -15.02 -9.00 -9.85
N LEU A 79 -14.86 -8.30 -11.00
CA LEU A 79 -13.66 -8.36 -11.81
C LEU A 79 -12.45 -7.71 -11.13
N THR A 80 -12.65 -6.60 -10.43
CA THR A 80 -11.59 -5.97 -9.62
C THR A 80 -11.18 -6.88 -8.45
N GLY A 81 -12.13 -7.54 -7.79
CA GLY A 81 -11.85 -8.56 -6.79
C GLY A 81 -11.06 -9.74 -7.36
N LEU A 82 -11.47 -10.25 -8.52
CA LEU A 82 -10.80 -11.34 -9.23
C LEU A 82 -9.34 -10.99 -9.57
N LEU A 83 -9.11 -9.79 -10.11
CA LEU A 83 -7.75 -9.29 -10.39
C LEU A 83 -6.93 -9.14 -9.11
N GLY A 84 -7.52 -8.63 -8.03
CA GLY A 84 -6.88 -8.54 -6.72
C GLY A 84 -6.49 -9.92 -6.16
N GLY A 85 -7.34 -10.93 -6.36
CA GLY A 85 -7.06 -12.30 -5.94
C GLY A 85 -5.95 -12.95 -6.76
N PHE A 86 -5.86 -12.68 -8.06
CA PHE A 86 -4.72 -13.13 -8.87
C PHE A 86 -3.41 -12.48 -8.44
N ALA A 87 -3.44 -11.19 -8.13
CA ALA A 87 -2.28 -10.49 -7.56
C ALA A 87 -1.86 -11.09 -6.21
N ALA A 88 -2.83 -11.47 -5.37
CA ALA A 88 -2.58 -12.07 -4.07
C ALA A 88 -1.81 -13.40 -4.13
N ILE A 89 -1.97 -14.20 -5.19
CA ILE A 89 -1.23 -15.49 -5.35
C ILE A 89 0.29 -15.26 -5.37
N LEU A 90 0.74 -14.11 -5.87
CA LEU A 90 2.16 -13.75 -5.95
C LEU A 90 2.73 -13.29 -4.61
N LEU A 91 1.88 -13.10 -3.59
CA LEU A 91 2.33 -12.69 -2.26
C LEU A 91 3.04 -13.84 -1.55
N PRO A 92 4.10 -13.52 -0.78
CA PRO A 92 4.98 -14.53 -0.20
C PRO A 92 4.32 -15.44 0.83
N CYS A 93 3.19 -15.07 1.43
CA CYS A 93 2.50 -15.96 2.40
C CYS A 93 1.60 -17.01 1.72
N ILE A 94 1.22 -16.81 0.45
CA ILE A 94 0.32 -17.71 -0.29
C ILE A 94 1.12 -18.66 -1.19
N PHE A 95 2.16 -18.15 -1.84
CA PHE A 95 2.98 -18.91 -2.78
C PHE A 95 3.60 -20.21 -2.19
N PRO A 96 4.18 -20.22 -0.97
CA PRO A 96 4.74 -21.43 -0.37
C PRO A 96 3.71 -22.48 0.03
N MET A 97 2.47 -22.07 0.27
CA MET A 97 1.39 -22.98 0.66
C MET A 97 0.86 -23.78 -0.55
N LEU A 98 1.04 -23.28 -1.78
CA LEU A 98 0.66 -24.00 -3.00
C LEU A 98 1.34 -25.38 -3.13
N PRO A 99 2.69 -25.50 -3.06
CA PRO A 99 3.34 -26.80 -3.06
C PRO A 99 2.94 -27.71 -1.90
N LEU A 100 2.76 -27.16 -0.69
CA LEU A 100 2.40 -27.94 0.51
C LEU A 100 1.00 -28.55 0.39
N THR A 101 0.02 -27.74 0.01
CA THR A 101 -1.38 -28.18 -0.18
C THR A 101 -1.49 -29.19 -1.31
N VAL A 102 -0.78 -28.98 -2.42
CA VAL A 102 -0.80 -29.94 -3.53
C VAL A 102 -0.09 -31.26 -3.16
N GLY A 103 0.99 -31.21 -2.37
CA GLY A 103 1.63 -32.38 -1.80
C GLY A 103 0.73 -33.18 -0.86
N PHE A 104 -0.14 -32.49 -0.11
CA PHE A 104 -1.17 -33.11 0.73
C PHE A 104 -2.18 -33.90 -0.11
N PHE A 105 -2.77 -33.30 -1.15
CA PHE A 105 -3.79 -33.97 -1.99
C PHE A 105 -3.23 -35.13 -2.82
N THR A 106 -1.98 -35.04 -3.26
CA THR A 106 -1.35 -36.11 -4.06
C THR A 106 -0.88 -37.31 -3.26
N LYS A 107 -0.56 -37.13 -1.97
CA LYS A 107 -0.20 -38.25 -1.08
C LYS A 107 -1.40 -38.94 -0.43
N ARG A 108 -2.54 -38.24 -0.28
CA ARG A 108 -3.68 -38.73 0.51
C ARG A 108 -4.54 -39.80 -0.18
N HIS A 109 -4.63 -39.82 -1.52
CA HIS A 109 -5.50 -40.76 -2.24
C HIS A 109 -4.85 -41.33 -3.51
N GLN A 110 -4.78 -42.67 -3.59
CA GLN A 110 -4.40 -43.40 -4.81
C GLN A 110 -5.43 -43.24 -5.95
N ASP A 111 -6.67 -42.85 -5.63
CA ASP A 111 -7.77 -42.74 -6.58
C ASP A 111 -8.03 -41.28 -7.01
N ARG A 112 -7.91 -41.02 -8.32
CA ARG A 112 -7.96 -39.67 -8.92
C ARG A 112 -9.28 -38.94 -8.62
N LYS A 113 -10.39 -39.67 -8.55
CA LYS A 113 -11.73 -39.06 -8.34
C LYS A 113 -11.87 -38.49 -6.93
N LYS A 114 -11.30 -39.14 -5.93
CA LYS A 114 -11.33 -38.68 -4.53
C LYS A 114 -10.45 -37.44 -4.32
N GLY A 115 -9.27 -37.40 -4.94
CA GLY A 115 -8.39 -36.22 -4.90
C GLY A 115 -9.01 -34.97 -5.54
N ILE A 116 -9.74 -35.11 -6.65
CA ILE A 116 -10.47 -33.99 -7.28
C ILE A 116 -11.60 -33.50 -6.38
N LEU A 117 -12.35 -34.41 -5.75
CA LEU A 117 -13.44 -34.05 -4.85
C LEU A 117 -12.89 -33.26 -3.64
N ASP A 118 -11.83 -33.74 -3.01
CA ASP A 118 -11.16 -33.08 -1.88
C ASP A 118 -10.67 -31.67 -2.24
N ALA A 119 -10.09 -31.49 -3.43
CA ALA A 119 -9.66 -30.17 -3.89
C ALA A 119 -10.82 -29.22 -4.19
N LEU A 120 -11.94 -29.73 -4.73
CA LEU A 120 -13.15 -28.93 -4.92
C LEU A 120 -13.76 -28.50 -3.59
N ILE A 121 -13.77 -29.38 -2.58
CA ILE A 121 -14.19 -29.07 -1.21
C ILE A 121 -13.27 -28.03 -0.59
N TYR A 122 -11.96 -28.16 -0.80
CA TYR A 122 -10.98 -27.19 -0.31
C TYR A 122 -11.20 -25.80 -0.93
N GLY A 123 -11.33 -25.74 -2.27
CA GLY A 123 -11.58 -24.50 -2.99
C GLY A 123 -12.91 -23.85 -2.59
N SER A 124 -13.99 -24.64 -2.44
CA SER A 124 -15.28 -24.12 -1.99
C SER A 124 -15.24 -23.64 -0.53
N SER A 125 -14.47 -24.31 0.33
CA SER A 125 -14.24 -23.86 1.73
C SER A 125 -13.55 -22.51 1.77
N ILE A 126 -12.50 -22.29 0.94
CA ILE A 126 -11.83 -20.98 0.83
C ILE A 126 -12.83 -19.89 0.44
N ILE A 127 -13.65 -20.14 -0.58
CA ILE A 127 -14.67 -19.18 -1.04
C ILE A 127 -15.65 -18.85 0.09
N LEU A 128 -16.19 -19.87 0.76
CA LEU A 128 -17.13 -19.69 1.87
C LEU A 128 -16.52 -18.88 3.03
N ILE A 129 -15.27 -19.17 3.40
CA ILE A 129 -14.58 -18.49 4.49
C ILE A 129 -14.32 -17.02 4.15
N TYR A 130 -13.80 -16.71 2.96
CA TYR A 130 -13.52 -15.33 2.56
C TYR A 130 -14.78 -14.49 2.35
N VAL A 131 -15.81 -15.05 1.71
CA VAL A 131 -17.10 -14.36 1.56
C VAL A 131 -17.76 -14.16 2.92
N GLY A 132 -17.73 -15.19 3.78
CA GLY A 132 -18.23 -15.12 5.15
C GLY A 132 -17.50 -14.08 5.98
N LEU A 133 -16.17 -14.06 5.95
CA LEU A 133 -15.35 -13.08 6.65
C LEU A 133 -15.60 -11.66 6.13
N GLY A 134 -15.66 -11.47 4.80
CA GLY A 134 -15.96 -10.18 4.19
C GLY A 134 -17.33 -9.63 4.56
N MET A 135 -18.35 -10.50 4.58
CA MET A 135 -19.71 -10.13 4.99
C MET A 135 -19.78 -9.86 6.49
N LEU A 136 -19.16 -10.69 7.31
CA LEU A 136 -19.11 -10.52 8.77
C LEU A 136 -18.43 -9.20 9.14
N ILE A 137 -17.29 -8.90 8.51
CA ILE A 137 -16.59 -7.63 8.72
C ILE A 137 -17.45 -6.44 8.30
N THR A 138 -18.12 -6.53 7.15
CA THR A 138 -18.97 -5.43 6.67
C THR A 138 -20.17 -5.19 7.61
N VAL A 139 -20.81 -6.26 8.10
CA VAL A 139 -22.05 -6.18 8.90
C VAL A 139 -21.77 -5.88 10.38
N VAL A 140 -20.77 -6.54 10.99
CA VAL A 140 -20.50 -6.43 12.43
C VAL A 140 -19.63 -5.22 12.75
N PHE A 141 -18.62 -4.99 11.93
CA PHE A 141 -17.51 -4.10 12.27
C PHE A 141 -17.70 -2.70 11.66
N GLY A 142 -18.36 -2.59 10.50
CA GLY A 142 -18.53 -1.33 9.77
C GLY A 142 -17.22 -0.86 9.13
N ALA A 143 -17.27 0.20 8.31
CA ALA A 143 -16.13 0.64 7.52
C ALA A 143 -14.90 1.08 8.37
N ASP A 144 -15.10 1.61 9.58
CA ASP A 144 -14.00 2.04 10.47
C ASP A 144 -13.19 0.90 11.08
N ALA A 145 -13.80 -0.26 11.28
CA ALA A 145 -13.19 -1.30 12.09
C ALA A 145 -12.14 -2.12 11.33
N LEU A 146 -12.22 -2.20 10.00
CA LEU A 146 -11.11 -2.71 9.17
C LEU A 146 -9.86 -1.86 9.35
N ASN A 147 -10.02 -0.54 9.32
CA ASN A 147 -8.93 0.39 9.54
C ASN A 147 -8.40 0.28 10.98
N ALA A 148 -9.29 0.26 11.97
CA ALA A 148 -8.91 0.11 13.37
C ALA A 148 -8.21 -1.22 13.67
N LEU A 149 -8.59 -2.31 13.00
CA LEU A 149 -7.94 -3.61 13.13
C LEU A 149 -6.57 -3.62 12.43
N SER A 150 -6.46 -3.07 11.23
CA SER A 150 -5.20 -3.01 10.48
C SER A 150 -4.15 -2.11 11.15
N THR A 151 -4.59 -1.11 11.91
CA THR A 151 -3.72 -0.19 12.67
C THR A 151 -3.56 -0.61 14.14
N ASN A 152 -4.16 -1.73 14.56
CA ASN A 152 -4.06 -2.19 15.94
C ASN A 152 -2.66 -2.75 16.24
N GLY A 153 -2.00 -2.20 17.27
CA GLY A 153 -0.65 -2.65 17.67
C GLY A 153 -0.59 -4.11 18.10
N ILE A 154 -1.55 -4.61 18.88
CA ILE A 154 -1.57 -6.01 19.35
C ILE A 154 -1.74 -6.97 18.17
N PHE A 155 -2.67 -6.65 17.26
CA PHE A 155 -2.90 -7.44 16.06
C PHE A 155 -1.65 -7.49 15.19
N ASN A 156 -1.05 -6.33 14.87
CA ASN A 156 0.19 -6.25 14.09
C ASN A 156 1.35 -7.00 14.77
N PHE A 157 1.45 -6.96 16.11
CA PHE A 157 2.48 -7.70 16.84
C PHE A 157 2.32 -9.22 16.74
N ILE A 158 1.08 -9.74 16.83
CA ILE A 158 0.80 -11.16 16.60
C ILE A 158 1.19 -11.56 15.18
N PHE A 159 0.89 -10.74 14.18
CA PHE A 159 1.31 -11.00 12.80
C PHE A 159 2.81 -10.96 12.60
N PHE A 160 3.51 -10.03 13.25
CA PHE A 160 4.97 -10.01 13.25
C PHE A 160 5.54 -11.34 13.77
N LEU A 161 5.05 -11.84 14.91
CA LEU A 161 5.49 -13.12 15.45
C LEU A 161 5.16 -14.30 14.52
N LEU A 162 3.96 -14.31 13.94
CA LEU A 162 3.52 -15.33 13.00
C LEU A 162 4.41 -15.38 11.75
N LEU A 163 4.64 -14.23 11.09
CA LEU A 163 5.49 -14.14 9.90
C LEU A 163 6.96 -14.47 10.22
N THR A 164 7.45 -14.07 11.39
CA THR A 164 8.81 -14.43 11.85
C THR A 164 8.93 -15.94 12.05
N ALA A 165 7.91 -16.60 12.60
CA ALA A 165 7.88 -18.05 12.73
C ALA A 165 7.85 -18.76 11.36
N PHE A 166 7.10 -18.24 10.38
CA PHE A 166 7.12 -18.76 9.01
C PHE A 166 8.48 -18.57 8.32
N ALA A 167 9.09 -17.38 8.46
CA ALA A 167 10.44 -17.13 7.95
C ALA A 167 11.47 -18.10 8.55
N ALA A 168 11.42 -18.33 9.87
CA ALA A 168 12.26 -19.32 10.55
C ALA A 168 12.03 -20.75 10.01
N SER A 169 10.78 -21.09 9.70
CA SER A 169 10.44 -22.36 9.07
C SER A 169 11.03 -22.51 7.67
N PHE A 170 11.03 -21.45 6.86
CA PHE A 170 11.66 -21.46 5.53
C PHE A 170 13.18 -21.50 5.56
N PHE A 171 13.81 -20.96 6.61
CA PHE A 171 15.25 -21.15 6.85
C PHE A 171 15.59 -22.57 7.33
N GLY A 172 14.59 -23.40 7.62
CA GLY A 172 14.76 -24.78 8.06
C GLY A 172 15.04 -24.94 9.55
N ALA A 173 14.68 -23.95 10.39
CA ALA A 173 14.78 -24.08 11.85
C ALA A 173 13.80 -25.13 12.40
N PHE A 174 12.61 -25.23 11.80
CA PHE A 174 11.59 -26.24 12.07
C PHE A 174 10.64 -26.36 10.88
N GLU A 175 10.15 -27.56 10.57
CA GLU A 175 9.06 -27.71 9.59
C GLU A 175 7.72 -27.48 10.30
N ILE A 176 6.93 -26.48 9.87
CA ILE A 176 5.55 -26.31 10.36
C ILE A 176 4.69 -27.40 9.71
N ILE A 177 4.76 -28.60 10.28
CA ILE A 177 3.82 -29.67 10.00
C ILE A 177 2.75 -29.59 11.09
N LEU A 178 1.49 -29.43 10.70
CA LEU A 178 0.36 -29.54 11.63
C LEU A 178 0.56 -30.82 12.47
N PRO A 179 0.54 -30.74 13.82
CA PRO A 179 0.83 -31.89 14.65
C PRO A 179 -0.04 -33.08 14.23
N ASN A 180 0.57 -34.20 13.89
CA ASN A 180 -0.13 -35.41 13.42
C ASN A 180 -1.25 -35.84 14.39
N LYS A 181 -1.21 -35.46 15.67
CA LYS A 181 -2.31 -35.70 16.62
C LYS A 181 -3.62 -34.99 16.25
N TRP A 182 -3.58 -33.79 15.66
CA TRP A 182 -4.78 -33.06 15.22
C TRP A 182 -5.29 -33.62 13.89
N LEU A 183 -4.37 -34.00 13.00
CA LEU A 183 -4.70 -34.63 11.72
C LEU A 183 -5.29 -36.03 11.95
N ASN A 184 -4.63 -36.87 12.75
CA ASN A 184 -5.07 -38.24 13.07
C ASN A 184 -6.34 -38.26 13.91
N LYS A 185 -6.58 -37.28 14.80
CA LYS A 185 -7.82 -37.20 15.59
C LYS A 185 -9.00 -36.65 14.80
N ALA A 186 -8.75 -35.87 13.75
CA ALA A 186 -9.73 -35.54 12.72
C ALA A 186 -10.01 -36.72 11.78
N GLU A 187 -9.08 -37.68 11.67
CA GLU A 187 -9.18 -38.88 10.83
C GLU A 187 -9.72 -40.11 11.58
N GLU A 188 -9.57 -40.21 12.90
CA GLU A 188 -10.08 -41.32 13.73
C GLU A 188 -11.62 -41.37 13.80
N ASN A 189 -12.30 -40.26 13.51
CA ASN A 189 -13.76 -40.16 13.54
C ASN A 189 -14.39 -40.35 12.15
N THR A 190 -14.49 -41.62 11.76
CA THR A 190 -15.48 -42.20 10.83
C THR A 190 -15.21 -42.01 9.32
N ASP A 191 -15.46 -43.09 8.57
CA ASP A 191 -15.56 -43.28 7.10
C ASP A 191 -16.40 -42.25 6.30
N ARG A 192 -16.72 -41.07 6.85
CA ARG A 192 -17.42 -39.96 6.20
C ARG A 192 -16.86 -38.54 6.48
N LYS A 193 -15.68 -38.35 7.10
CA LYS A 193 -15.29 -37.00 7.57
C LYS A 193 -13.90 -36.46 7.20
N GLY A 194 -13.35 -36.83 6.03
CA GLY A 194 -12.21 -36.11 5.43
C GLY A 194 -12.47 -34.59 5.23
N PHE A 195 -13.74 -34.20 5.10
CA PHE A 195 -14.21 -32.83 4.91
C PHE A 195 -13.82 -31.86 6.03
N THR A 196 -13.89 -32.28 7.29
CA THR A 196 -13.64 -31.40 8.44
C THR A 196 -12.18 -30.97 8.50
N GLY A 197 -11.24 -31.89 8.24
CA GLY A 197 -9.81 -31.55 8.17
C GLY A 197 -9.48 -30.60 7.02
N ILE A 198 -10.09 -30.79 5.86
CA ILE A 198 -9.93 -29.92 4.68
C ILE A 198 -10.44 -28.50 4.98
N PHE A 199 -11.58 -28.38 5.66
CA PHE A 199 -12.14 -27.09 6.08
C PHE A 199 -11.23 -26.34 7.06
N PHE A 200 -10.70 -27.01 8.09
CA PHE A 200 -9.75 -26.38 9.03
C PHE A 200 -8.45 -25.95 8.35
N MET A 201 -7.94 -26.74 7.40
CA MET A 201 -6.77 -26.37 6.61
C MET A 201 -7.05 -25.14 5.73
N ALA A 202 -8.26 -25.05 5.15
CA ALA A 202 -8.68 -23.88 4.38
C ALA A 202 -8.82 -22.63 5.26
N ALA A 203 -9.34 -22.78 6.48
CA ALA A 203 -9.45 -21.71 7.47
C ALA A 203 -8.08 -21.19 7.91
N ALA A 204 -7.11 -22.08 8.15
CA ALA A 204 -5.74 -21.68 8.47
C ALA A 204 -5.11 -20.89 7.31
N LEU A 205 -5.23 -21.39 6.06
CA LEU A 205 -4.74 -20.68 4.88
C LEU A 205 -5.40 -19.31 4.74
N ALA A 206 -6.73 -19.23 4.87
CA ALA A 206 -7.47 -17.97 4.75
C ALA A 206 -7.04 -16.95 5.81
N LEU A 207 -6.84 -17.38 7.05
CA LEU A 207 -6.39 -16.50 8.14
C LEU A 207 -4.99 -15.93 7.88
N VAL A 208 -4.03 -16.80 7.52
CA VAL A 208 -2.65 -16.38 7.22
C VAL A 208 -2.60 -15.50 5.97
N SER A 209 -3.36 -15.86 4.94
CA SER A 209 -3.44 -15.10 3.69
C SER A 209 -4.10 -13.73 3.87
N PHE A 210 -5.11 -13.61 4.76
CA PHE A 210 -5.80 -12.35 5.03
C PHE A 210 -4.83 -11.26 5.52
N SER A 211 -3.81 -11.64 6.30
CA SER A 211 -2.78 -10.72 6.79
C SER A 211 -1.98 -10.05 5.69
N CYS A 212 -1.51 -10.82 4.70
CA CYS A 212 -0.72 -10.26 3.60
C CYS A 212 -1.59 -9.62 2.51
N THR A 213 -2.88 -10.00 2.44
CA THR A 213 -3.85 -9.47 1.45
C THR A 213 -4.70 -8.33 1.98
N GLY A 214 -4.58 -7.99 3.28
CA GLY A 214 -5.34 -6.95 3.96
C GLY A 214 -5.45 -5.63 3.19
N PRO A 215 -4.36 -5.05 2.64
CA PRO A 215 -4.45 -3.82 1.85
C PRO A 215 -5.27 -3.95 0.56
N ILE A 216 -5.15 -5.08 -0.14
CA ILE A 216 -5.90 -5.37 -1.36
C ILE A 216 -7.38 -5.57 -1.03
N ILE A 217 -7.66 -6.36 0.01
CA ILE A 217 -9.02 -6.63 0.48
C ILE A 217 -9.67 -5.36 1.04
N GLY A 218 -8.95 -4.55 1.81
CA GLY A 218 -9.45 -3.32 2.40
C GLY A 218 -9.87 -2.30 1.36
N THR A 219 -9.02 -2.05 0.35
CA THR A 219 -9.35 -1.14 -0.76
C THR A 219 -10.54 -1.66 -1.58
N LEU A 220 -10.59 -2.96 -1.85
CA LEU A 220 -11.71 -3.59 -2.53
C LEU A 220 -13.01 -3.48 -1.74
N LEU A 221 -12.99 -3.77 -0.44
CA LEU A 221 -14.16 -3.73 0.44
C LEU A 221 -14.71 -2.31 0.60
N VAL A 222 -13.82 -1.32 0.75
CA VAL A 222 -14.24 0.10 0.83
C VAL A 222 -14.88 0.53 -0.49
N GLN A 223 -14.21 0.27 -1.63
CA GLN A 223 -14.76 0.62 -2.95
C GLN A 223 -16.12 -0.07 -3.19
N ALA A 224 -16.26 -1.31 -2.75
CA ALA A 224 -17.48 -2.09 -2.88
C ALA A 224 -18.59 -1.63 -1.92
N ALA A 225 -18.26 -1.13 -0.73
CA ALA A 225 -19.20 -0.58 0.22
C ALA A 225 -19.71 0.81 -0.22
N THR A 226 -18.83 1.66 -0.76
CA THR A 226 -19.19 3.03 -1.19
C THR A 226 -19.93 3.08 -2.52
N SER A 227 -19.97 1.98 -3.28
CA SER A 227 -20.67 1.93 -4.58
C SER A 227 -22.19 1.75 -4.46
N GLY A 228 -22.75 1.78 -3.24
CA GLY A 228 -24.20 1.80 -2.97
C GLY A 228 -24.90 0.45 -3.12
N ALA A 229 -24.19 -0.59 -3.57
CA ALA A 229 -24.72 -1.94 -3.66
C ALA A 229 -24.57 -2.68 -2.33
N ARG A 230 -25.68 -3.04 -1.68
CA ARG A 230 -25.68 -3.82 -0.42
C ARG A 230 -24.91 -5.15 -0.53
N LEU A 231 -24.83 -5.72 -1.73
CA LEU A 231 -24.09 -6.96 -2.03
C LEU A 231 -22.68 -6.73 -2.58
N GLY A 232 -22.22 -5.49 -2.73
CA GLY A 232 -20.92 -5.14 -3.29
C GLY A 232 -19.77 -5.88 -2.60
N PRO A 233 -19.60 -5.76 -1.27
CA PRO A 233 -18.52 -6.42 -0.54
C PRO A 233 -18.52 -7.94 -0.69
N ALA A 234 -19.70 -8.59 -0.64
CA ALA A 234 -19.82 -10.03 -0.82
C ALA A 234 -19.36 -10.47 -2.23
N ILE A 235 -19.73 -9.72 -3.26
CA ILE A 235 -19.38 -10.02 -4.66
C ILE A 235 -17.90 -9.76 -4.94
N GLY A 236 -17.31 -8.70 -4.37
CA GLY A 236 -15.87 -8.45 -4.45
C GLY A 236 -15.05 -9.57 -3.82
N MET A 237 -15.45 -9.99 -2.61
CA MET A 237 -14.79 -11.10 -1.90
C MET A 237 -15.00 -12.46 -2.58
N LEU A 238 -16.13 -12.65 -3.24
CA LEU A 238 -16.37 -13.82 -4.07
C LEU A 238 -15.39 -13.84 -5.25
N GLY A 239 -15.22 -12.72 -5.97
CA GLY A 239 -14.22 -12.61 -7.02
C GLY A 239 -12.79 -12.89 -6.52
N PHE A 240 -12.42 -12.26 -5.41
CA PHE A 240 -11.10 -12.43 -4.79
C PHE A 240 -10.80 -13.90 -4.41
N SER A 241 -11.75 -14.55 -3.74
CA SER A 241 -11.59 -15.92 -3.26
C SER A 241 -11.67 -16.96 -4.38
N VAL A 242 -12.45 -16.73 -5.44
CA VAL A 242 -12.45 -17.58 -6.64
C VAL A 242 -11.07 -17.55 -7.30
N ALA A 243 -10.46 -16.37 -7.47
CA ALA A 243 -9.12 -16.28 -8.03
C ALA A 243 -8.08 -17.02 -7.17
N LEU A 244 -8.14 -16.89 -5.84
CA LEU A 244 -7.26 -17.62 -4.93
C LEU A 244 -7.48 -19.14 -4.96
N ALA A 245 -8.73 -19.61 -5.03
CA ALA A 245 -9.07 -21.03 -5.03
C ALA A 245 -8.71 -21.73 -6.36
N LEU A 246 -8.74 -20.99 -7.47
CA LEU A 246 -8.59 -21.53 -8.81
C LEU A 246 -7.27 -22.30 -9.03
N PRO A 247 -6.08 -21.79 -8.66
CA PRO A 247 -4.84 -22.56 -8.76
C PRO A 247 -4.89 -23.89 -8.02
N PHE A 248 -5.42 -23.93 -6.80
CA PHE A 248 -5.48 -25.15 -5.99
C PHE A 248 -6.39 -26.20 -6.64
N VAL A 249 -7.56 -25.79 -7.12
CA VAL A 249 -8.48 -26.68 -7.85
C VAL A 249 -7.86 -27.13 -9.17
N LEU A 250 -7.22 -26.22 -9.91
CA LEU A 250 -6.60 -26.51 -11.20
C LEU A 250 -5.45 -27.53 -11.08
N PHE A 251 -4.56 -27.37 -10.11
CA PHE A 251 -3.48 -28.31 -9.86
C PHE A 251 -3.98 -29.71 -9.47
N ALA A 252 -5.12 -29.79 -8.80
CA ALA A 252 -5.76 -31.08 -8.49
C ALA A 252 -6.44 -31.73 -9.72
N LEU A 253 -7.01 -30.94 -10.63
CA LEU A 253 -7.61 -31.44 -11.88
C LEU A 253 -6.58 -32.01 -12.86
N PHE A 254 -5.36 -31.44 -12.84
CA PHE A 254 -4.24 -31.85 -13.69
C PHE A 254 -3.01 -32.34 -12.89
N PRO A 255 -3.08 -33.52 -12.24
CA PRO A 255 -1.93 -34.08 -11.50
C PRO A 255 -0.69 -34.32 -12.37
N SER A 256 -0.87 -34.47 -13.68
CA SER A 256 0.22 -34.62 -14.64
C SER A 256 1.11 -33.37 -14.72
N TRP A 257 0.54 -32.17 -14.58
CA TRP A 257 1.32 -30.92 -14.49
C TRP A 257 2.15 -30.88 -13.21
N LEU A 258 1.62 -31.43 -12.12
CA LEU A 258 2.37 -31.54 -10.87
C LEU A 258 3.55 -32.51 -10.99
N ASN A 259 3.34 -33.66 -11.64
CA ASN A 259 4.41 -34.63 -11.91
C ASN A 259 5.49 -34.08 -12.86
N SER A 260 5.18 -32.99 -13.59
CA SER A 260 6.14 -32.26 -14.43
C SER A 260 6.91 -31.17 -13.69
N LEU A 261 6.50 -30.80 -12.47
CA LEU A 261 7.31 -29.93 -11.63
C LEU A 261 8.59 -30.68 -11.25
N PRO A 262 9.77 -30.03 -11.34
CA PRO A 262 11.03 -30.67 -11.00
C PRO A 262 10.94 -31.22 -9.58
N LYS A 263 11.41 -32.46 -9.39
CA LYS A 263 11.54 -33.05 -8.05
C LYS A 263 12.20 -32.03 -7.13
N SER A 264 11.70 -31.93 -5.91
CA SER A 264 12.12 -31.04 -4.82
C SER A 264 13.59 -31.22 -4.43
N GLY A 265 14.50 -30.91 -5.36
CA GLY A 265 15.95 -30.86 -5.14
C GLY A 265 16.39 -29.49 -4.61
N GLY A 266 17.69 -29.21 -4.68
CA GLY A 266 18.30 -27.98 -4.13
C GLY A 266 17.71 -26.65 -4.65
N TRP A 267 17.08 -26.64 -5.83
CA TRP A 267 16.39 -25.46 -6.34
C TRP A 267 15.19 -25.04 -5.48
N LEU A 268 14.37 -26.01 -5.03
CA LEU A 268 13.22 -25.70 -4.17
C LEU A 268 13.68 -25.19 -2.80
N ASN A 269 14.79 -25.73 -2.28
CA ASN A 269 15.40 -25.22 -1.06
C ASN A 269 15.86 -23.77 -1.22
N SER A 270 16.47 -23.44 -2.36
CA SER A 270 16.87 -22.06 -2.67
C SER A 270 15.70 -21.10 -2.70
N VAL A 271 14.57 -21.51 -3.31
CA VAL A 271 13.35 -20.70 -3.35
C VAL A 271 12.78 -20.50 -1.94
N LYS A 272 12.73 -21.56 -1.11
CA LYS A 272 12.28 -21.45 0.29
C LYS A 272 13.10 -20.42 1.07
N ILE A 273 14.43 -20.53 1.02
CA ILE A 273 15.31 -19.61 1.77
C ILE A 273 15.18 -18.16 1.27
N CYS A 274 15.07 -17.95 -0.05
CA CYS A 274 14.83 -16.62 -0.61
C CYS A 274 13.49 -16.03 -0.14
N LEU A 275 12.43 -16.85 -0.11
CA LEU A 275 11.13 -16.44 0.42
C LEU A 275 11.18 -16.20 1.93
N GLY A 276 12.00 -16.94 2.68
CA GLY A 276 12.26 -16.70 4.10
C GLY A 276 12.87 -15.32 4.37
N PHE A 277 13.87 -14.90 3.58
CA PHE A 277 14.41 -13.54 3.68
C PHE A 277 13.37 -12.46 3.33
N LEU A 278 12.59 -12.68 2.26
CA LEU A 278 11.52 -11.76 1.87
C LEU A 278 10.43 -11.65 2.95
N GLU A 279 10.02 -12.77 3.54
CA GLU A 279 9.01 -12.82 4.60
C GLU A 279 9.52 -12.19 5.89
N LEU A 280 10.79 -12.37 6.24
CA LEU A 280 11.42 -11.67 7.36
C LEU A 280 11.42 -10.15 7.15
N ALA A 281 11.77 -9.67 5.94
CA ALA A 281 11.72 -8.25 5.62
C ALA A 281 10.29 -7.67 5.75
N LEU A 282 9.28 -8.41 5.27
CA LEU A 282 7.88 -8.01 5.43
C LEU A 282 7.39 -8.08 6.88
N ALA A 283 7.87 -9.02 7.67
CA ALA A 283 7.55 -9.10 9.10
C ALA A 283 7.98 -7.82 9.82
N LEU A 284 9.15 -7.26 9.49
CA LEU A 284 9.61 -5.99 10.05
C LEU A 284 8.65 -4.83 9.78
N LYS A 285 7.87 -4.85 8.69
CA LYS A 285 6.85 -3.82 8.45
C LYS A 285 5.74 -3.85 9.51
N PHE A 286 5.31 -5.05 9.89
CA PHE A 286 4.31 -5.18 10.96
C PHE A 286 4.88 -4.71 12.29
N LEU A 287 6.14 -5.03 12.60
CA LEU A 287 6.81 -4.53 13.80
C LEU A 287 6.98 -3.00 13.78
N SER A 288 7.30 -2.40 12.63
CA SER A 288 7.34 -0.95 12.45
C SER A 288 5.97 -0.30 12.69
N ASN A 289 4.86 -0.91 12.24
CA ASN A 289 3.52 -0.38 12.56
C ASN A 289 3.23 -0.39 14.06
N VAL A 290 3.72 -1.41 14.80
CA VAL A 290 3.61 -1.49 16.27
C VAL A 290 4.42 -0.36 16.92
N ASP A 291 5.67 -0.19 16.49
CA ASP A 291 6.57 0.86 16.97
C ASP A 291 5.95 2.26 16.78
N LEU A 292 5.38 2.55 15.60
CA LEU A 292 4.69 3.81 15.30
C LEU A 292 3.42 4.01 16.16
N THR A 293 2.65 2.93 16.39
CA THR A 293 1.41 3.02 17.17
C THR A 293 1.69 3.28 18.66
N TYR A 294 2.75 2.67 19.21
CA TYR A 294 3.14 2.82 20.62
C TYR A 294 4.19 3.90 20.86
N ARG A 295 4.72 4.53 19.80
CA ARG A 295 5.79 5.55 19.85
C ARG A 295 7.02 5.07 20.62
N TRP A 296 7.49 3.86 20.30
CA TRP A 296 8.68 3.29 20.93
C TRP A 296 9.98 3.91 20.41
N HIS A 297 10.01 4.38 19.16
CA HIS A 297 11.20 4.95 18.51
C HIS A 297 12.40 3.98 18.54
N ILE A 298 12.13 2.67 18.42
CA ILE A 298 13.16 1.64 18.34
C ILE A 298 13.45 1.29 16.87
N LEU A 299 12.42 1.36 16.02
CA LEU A 299 12.49 1.07 14.58
C LEU A 299 12.27 2.32 13.74
N ASP A 300 13.03 3.35 14.06
CA ASP A 300 13.17 4.54 13.23
C ASP A 300 13.66 4.18 11.82
N ARG A 301 13.48 5.12 10.89
CA ARG A 301 13.60 4.86 9.45
C ARG A 301 14.97 4.29 9.05
N GLU A 302 16.03 4.80 9.67
CA GLU A 302 17.41 4.33 9.48
C GLU A 302 17.63 2.90 9.97
N VAL A 303 17.16 2.55 11.18
CA VAL A 303 17.28 1.19 11.72
C VAL A 303 16.51 0.21 10.84
N PHE A 304 15.29 0.58 10.43
CA PHE A 304 14.47 -0.20 9.52
C PHE A 304 15.18 -0.44 8.18
N LEU A 305 15.75 0.62 7.57
CA LEU A 305 16.48 0.53 6.31
C LEU A 305 17.74 -0.33 6.43
N VAL A 306 18.52 -0.19 7.51
CA VAL A 306 19.71 -1.03 7.74
C VAL A 306 19.33 -2.50 7.80
N LEU A 307 18.29 -2.86 8.55
CA LEU A 307 17.80 -4.25 8.61
C LEU A 307 17.38 -4.77 7.24
N TRP A 308 16.65 -3.97 6.46
CA TRP A 308 16.23 -4.33 5.10
C TRP A 308 17.41 -4.48 4.12
N ILE A 309 18.40 -3.58 4.20
CA ILE A 309 19.63 -3.63 3.39
C ILE A 309 20.40 -4.90 3.70
N VAL A 310 20.59 -5.23 4.99
CA VAL A 310 21.31 -6.43 5.45
C VAL A 310 20.56 -7.69 5.02
N ILE A 311 19.25 -7.79 5.24
CA ILE A 311 18.45 -8.96 4.83
C ILE A 311 18.52 -9.17 3.31
N SER A 312 18.38 -8.10 2.53
CA SER A 312 18.49 -8.17 1.07
C SER A 312 19.90 -8.56 0.62
N ALA A 313 20.94 -7.99 1.23
CA ALA A 313 22.32 -8.33 0.91
C ALA A 313 22.63 -9.80 1.23
N LEU A 314 22.20 -10.30 2.39
CA LEU A 314 22.34 -11.71 2.78
C LEU A 314 21.61 -12.64 1.80
N SER A 315 20.39 -12.29 1.37
CA SER A 315 19.65 -13.04 0.35
C SER A 315 20.41 -13.08 -1.00
N GLY A 316 20.98 -11.96 -1.41
CA GLY A 316 21.83 -11.87 -2.60
C GLY A 316 23.10 -12.72 -2.50
N LEU A 317 23.80 -12.68 -1.36
CA LEU A 317 24.99 -13.48 -1.08
C LEU A 317 24.69 -14.98 -0.97
N TYR A 318 23.52 -15.33 -0.44
CA TYR A 318 23.01 -16.71 -0.43
C TYR A 318 22.85 -17.25 -1.85
N LEU A 319 22.25 -16.49 -2.77
CA LEU A 319 22.10 -16.89 -4.17
C LEU A 319 23.45 -17.04 -4.91
N LEU A 320 24.48 -16.30 -4.50
CA LEU A 320 25.86 -16.48 -5.00
C LEU A 320 26.56 -17.72 -4.40
N GLY A 321 25.91 -18.42 -3.46
CA GLY A 321 26.47 -19.60 -2.80
C GLY A 321 27.54 -19.28 -1.75
N LYS A 322 27.64 -18.02 -1.30
CA LYS A 322 28.56 -17.62 -0.21
C LYS A 322 28.02 -17.99 1.17
N LEU A 323 26.70 -18.08 1.31
CA LEU A 323 26.01 -18.57 2.51
C LEU A 323 25.40 -19.94 2.21
N LYS A 324 25.48 -20.87 3.16
CA LYS A 324 24.89 -22.22 3.06
C LYS A 324 24.12 -22.52 4.34
N PHE A 325 22.92 -23.09 4.20
CA PHE A 325 22.12 -23.61 5.30
C PHE A 325 22.21 -25.15 5.35
N SER A 326 21.86 -25.75 6.49
CA SER A 326 22.03 -27.19 6.75
C SER A 326 21.33 -28.12 5.75
N HIS A 327 20.30 -27.64 5.06
CA HIS A 327 19.52 -28.40 4.09
C HIS A 327 19.89 -28.10 2.62
N ASP A 328 20.95 -27.32 2.37
CA ASP A 328 21.40 -27.00 1.01
C ASP A 328 22.23 -28.13 0.40
N SER A 329 21.96 -28.41 -0.88
CA SER A 329 22.81 -29.28 -1.71
C SER A 329 24.08 -28.55 -2.13
N GLU A 330 25.21 -29.26 -2.18
CA GLU A 330 26.45 -28.71 -2.74
C GLU A 330 26.28 -28.35 -4.22
N THR A 331 26.55 -27.09 -4.56
CA THR A 331 26.57 -26.62 -5.95
C THR A 331 28.01 -26.26 -6.32
N SER A 332 28.60 -26.97 -7.29
CA SER A 332 29.93 -26.68 -7.83
C SER A 332 29.98 -25.40 -8.68
N HIS A 333 28.85 -25.01 -9.28
CA HIS A 333 28.73 -23.83 -10.13
C HIS A 333 27.44 -23.06 -9.83
N ILE A 334 27.49 -21.73 -10.00
CA ILE A 334 26.33 -20.85 -9.87
C ILE A 334 25.53 -20.91 -11.17
N THR A 335 24.22 -21.20 -11.08
CA THR A 335 23.35 -21.24 -12.27
C THR A 335 23.01 -19.82 -12.74
N VAL A 336 22.83 -19.63 -14.06
CA VAL A 336 22.48 -18.31 -14.64
C VAL A 336 21.25 -17.67 -13.98
N PRO A 337 20.15 -18.40 -13.70
CA PRO A 337 19.00 -17.80 -13.01
C PRO A 337 19.35 -17.30 -11.59
N ARG A 338 20.13 -18.07 -10.82
CA ARG A 338 20.57 -17.65 -9.48
C ARG A 338 21.41 -16.37 -9.54
N LEU A 339 22.29 -16.26 -10.53
CA LEU A 339 23.08 -15.06 -10.75
C LEU A 339 22.19 -13.85 -11.07
N PHE A 340 21.22 -13.98 -11.97
CA PHE A 340 20.31 -12.89 -12.34
C PHE A 340 19.47 -12.41 -11.16
N PHE A 341 18.88 -13.33 -10.39
CA PHE A 341 18.15 -12.98 -9.17
C PHE A 341 19.04 -12.33 -8.10
N SER A 342 20.28 -12.81 -7.94
CA SER A 342 21.24 -12.19 -7.02
C SER A 342 21.55 -10.74 -7.43
N ILE A 343 21.78 -10.49 -8.73
CA ILE A 343 22.02 -9.13 -9.24
C ILE A 343 20.83 -8.22 -8.93
N ILE A 344 19.59 -8.68 -9.14
CA ILE A 344 18.38 -7.90 -8.82
C ILE A 344 18.32 -7.56 -7.33
N ILE A 345 18.50 -8.55 -6.46
CA ILE A 345 18.38 -8.37 -5.01
C ILE A 345 19.51 -7.48 -4.46
N LEU A 346 20.74 -7.65 -4.96
CA LEU A 346 21.87 -6.80 -4.57
C LEU A 346 21.72 -5.37 -5.11
N SER A 347 21.21 -5.21 -6.33
CA SER A 347 20.89 -3.88 -6.88
C SER A 347 19.82 -3.20 -6.04
N PHE A 348 18.82 -3.95 -5.58
CA PHE A 348 17.79 -3.46 -4.66
C PHE A 348 18.37 -3.05 -3.30
N SER A 349 19.29 -3.84 -2.74
CA SER A 349 20.02 -3.49 -1.52
C SER A 349 20.80 -2.17 -1.68
N ILE A 350 21.51 -2.00 -2.80
CA ILE A 350 22.25 -0.76 -3.12
C ILE A 350 21.31 0.43 -3.32
N TYR A 351 20.16 0.24 -3.97
CA TYR A 351 19.14 1.28 -4.18
C TYR A 351 18.65 1.90 -2.86
N MET A 352 18.61 1.13 -1.77
CA MET A 352 18.15 1.62 -0.47
C MET A 352 19.20 2.43 0.29
N ILE A 353 20.49 2.32 -0.06
CA ILE A 353 21.59 2.99 0.65
C ILE A 353 21.38 4.51 0.74
N PRO A 354 21.04 5.26 -0.33
CA PRO A 354 20.76 6.69 -0.23
C PRO A 354 19.64 7.07 0.74
N GLY A 355 18.72 6.14 1.07
CA GLY A 355 17.67 6.37 2.05
C GLY A 355 18.20 6.61 3.46
N LEU A 356 19.38 6.08 3.80
CA LEU A 356 20.04 6.34 5.08
C LEU A 356 20.46 7.81 5.25
N TRP A 357 20.52 8.58 4.15
CA TRP A 357 20.79 10.02 4.14
C TRP A 357 19.53 10.88 3.90
N GLY A 358 18.34 10.31 4.06
CA GLY A 358 17.07 11.02 3.93
C GLY A 358 16.45 10.98 2.53
N ALA A 359 17.02 10.25 1.56
CA ALA A 359 16.37 10.12 0.26
C ALA A 359 14.96 9.51 0.39
N PRO A 360 13.95 10.01 -0.34
CA PRO A 360 12.55 9.57 -0.17
C PRO A 360 12.29 8.14 -0.64
N LEU A 361 13.20 7.53 -1.42
CA LEU A 361 13.08 6.15 -1.94
C LEU A 361 11.68 5.85 -2.52
N LYS A 362 11.26 6.67 -3.49
CA LYS A 362 9.89 6.72 -4.05
C LYS A 362 9.28 5.34 -4.38
N SER A 363 10.08 4.38 -4.84
CA SER A 363 9.61 3.04 -5.22
C SER A 363 9.13 2.18 -4.05
N ILE A 364 9.68 2.40 -2.85
CA ILE A 364 9.38 1.59 -1.65
C ILE A 364 8.85 2.42 -0.48
N ALA A 365 8.65 3.73 -0.66
CA ALA A 365 8.23 4.64 0.39
C ALA A 365 6.96 4.22 1.15
N ALA A 366 6.06 3.49 0.48
CA ALA A 366 4.89 2.86 1.08
C ALA A 366 5.22 1.96 2.30
N PHE A 367 6.37 1.27 2.26
CA PHE A 367 6.76 0.30 3.28
C PHE A 367 7.70 0.87 4.34
N LEU A 368 8.26 2.07 4.11
CA LEU A 368 9.22 2.67 5.03
C LEU A 368 8.50 3.43 6.17
N PRO A 369 9.12 3.51 7.36
CA PRO A 369 8.73 4.50 8.37
C PRO A 369 8.81 5.94 7.82
N PRO A 370 8.10 6.90 8.44
CA PRO A 370 8.10 8.29 8.00
C PRO A 370 9.49 8.92 8.06
N GLN A 371 9.73 9.94 7.23
CA GLN A 371 11.04 10.64 7.20
C GLN A 371 11.29 11.49 8.44
N SER A 372 10.25 11.87 9.17
CA SER A 372 10.34 12.72 10.35
C SER A 372 11.09 12.08 11.51
N GLY A 373 10.97 10.76 11.69
CA GLY A 373 11.69 9.99 12.70
C GLY A 373 13.08 9.56 12.24
N GLN A 374 13.71 10.25 11.28
CA GLN A 374 15.07 9.97 10.84
C GLN A 374 16.00 11.03 11.43
N ASP A 375 17.01 10.60 12.19
CA ASP A 375 17.93 11.51 12.87
C ASP A 375 18.86 12.19 11.85
N PHE A 376 19.23 11.46 10.80
CA PHE A 376 20.13 11.94 9.76
C PHE A 376 19.41 12.13 8.41
N ASP A 377 18.96 13.37 8.14
CA ASP A 377 18.26 13.75 6.90
C ASP A 377 18.92 14.95 6.20
N LEU A 378 19.52 14.70 5.03
CA LEU A 378 20.08 15.76 4.17
C LEU A 378 19.07 16.30 3.16
N TYR A 379 17.99 15.58 2.90
CA TYR A 379 17.03 15.84 1.82
C TYR A 379 15.98 16.88 2.20
N THR A 380 15.35 16.75 3.37
CA THR A 380 14.28 17.66 3.81
C THR A 380 14.73 19.12 4.00
N PRO A 381 15.93 19.40 4.55
CA PRO A 381 16.46 20.76 4.62
C PRO A 381 16.67 21.38 3.23
N LEU A 382 17.16 20.62 2.25
CA LEU A 382 17.37 21.09 0.87
C LEU A 382 16.07 21.52 0.18
N LEU A 383 14.97 20.80 0.42
CA LEU A 383 13.62 21.17 -0.06
C LEU A 383 13.17 22.55 0.45
N SER A 384 13.66 22.97 1.62
CA SER A 384 13.32 24.25 2.24
C SER A 384 14.29 25.38 1.86
N ALA A 385 15.54 25.04 1.52
CA ALA A 385 16.56 26.01 1.12
C ALA A 385 16.31 26.65 -0.27
N GLY A 386 15.62 25.94 -1.17
CA GLY A 386 15.32 26.40 -2.53
C GLY A 386 14.38 27.63 -2.64
N ASN A 387 13.76 28.06 -1.54
CA ASN A 387 12.83 29.21 -1.50
C ASN A 387 13.33 30.40 -0.66
N GLN A 388 14.62 30.44 -0.30
CA GLN A 388 15.19 31.49 0.56
C GLN A 388 15.42 32.85 -0.12
N ASN A 389 15.14 33.01 -1.41
CA ASN A 389 15.29 34.30 -2.11
C ASN A 389 14.10 35.26 -1.96
N GLN A 390 13.16 34.99 -1.06
CA GLN A 390 12.19 35.98 -0.59
C GLN A 390 12.29 36.11 0.93
N GLN A 391 13.37 36.71 1.40
CA GLN A 391 13.34 37.47 2.65
C GLN A 391 12.40 38.67 2.45
N VAL A 392 11.10 38.43 2.66
CA VAL A 392 10.23 39.52 3.13
C VAL A 392 10.84 39.95 4.47
N ARG A 393 11.27 41.21 4.54
CA ARG A 393 11.65 41.88 5.78
C ARG A 393 10.48 41.74 6.77
N GLU A 394 10.52 40.73 7.62
CA GLU A 394 9.72 40.71 8.84
C GLU A 394 10.30 41.79 9.76
N ASN A 395 9.63 42.94 9.75
CA ASN A 395 9.84 43.94 10.79
C ASN A 395 9.47 43.30 12.12
N ASN A 396 10.46 43.24 13.02
CA ASN A 396 10.31 42.95 14.44
C ASN A 396 8.99 43.50 14.99
N SER A 397 8.01 42.61 15.16
CA SER A 397 6.90 42.81 16.08
C SER A 397 7.07 41.77 17.17
N LEU A 398 7.45 42.25 18.35
CA LEU A 398 7.71 41.51 19.57
C LEU A 398 6.40 40.97 20.19
N ALA A 399 5.55 40.31 19.39
CA ALA A 399 4.23 39.84 19.77
C ALA A 399 3.68 38.74 18.83
N ASP A 400 4.45 37.70 18.55
CA ASP A 400 3.88 36.40 18.18
C ASP A 400 4.81 35.29 18.68
N VAL A 401 4.72 34.99 19.97
CA VAL A 401 5.18 33.70 20.46
C VAL A 401 4.27 32.70 19.76
N LYS A 402 4.71 32.13 18.63
CA LYS A 402 4.01 31.03 17.94
C LYS A 402 3.65 30.01 19.01
N GLN A 403 2.40 30.02 19.46
CA GLN A 403 1.96 29.03 20.41
C GLN A 403 2.02 27.67 19.70
N PRO A 404 2.52 26.62 20.37
CA PRO A 404 2.53 25.31 19.77
C PRO A 404 1.08 24.92 19.45
N HIS A 405 0.83 24.50 18.20
CA HIS A 405 -0.48 24.00 17.77
C HIS A 405 -0.95 22.91 18.73
N LYS A 406 -2.25 22.84 19.01
CA LYS A 406 -2.83 21.79 19.86
C LYS A 406 -2.43 20.42 19.29
N TYR A 407 -1.92 19.54 20.16
CA TYR A 407 -1.33 18.24 19.83
C TYR A 407 -0.04 18.28 18.99
N GLY A 408 0.56 19.46 18.76
CA GLY A 408 1.79 19.60 17.97
C GLY A 408 3.04 18.92 18.54
N ASN A 409 3.02 18.54 19.82
CA ASN A 409 4.09 17.75 20.44
C ASN A 409 3.86 16.23 20.32
N LEU A 410 2.68 15.80 19.88
CA LEU A 410 2.32 14.38 19.75
C LEU A 410 2.55 13.82 18.35
N PHE A 411 2.59 14.70 17.34
CA PHE A 411 2.62 14.33 15.93
C PHE A 411 3.80 14.99 15.23
N ASP A 412 4.41 14.21 14.35
CA ASP A 412 5.52 14.67 13.53
C ASP A 412 5.07 15.65 12.44
N LYS A 413 5.95 16.58 12.10
CA LYS A 413 5.74 17.55 11.03
C LYS A 413 6.40 17.06 9.73
N PRO A 414 5.64 16.59 8.72
CA PRO A 414 6.23 16.07 7.49
C PRO A 414 6.83 17.20 6.64
N LEU A 415 8.01 16.96 6.04
CA LEU A 415 8.65 17.82 5.03
C LEU A 415 8.84 19.30 5.43
N ASN A 416 9.06 19.59 6.72
CA ASN A 416 9.10 20.95 7.28
C ASN A 416 7.83 21.78 6.99
N LEU A 417 6.68 21.12 6.82
CA LEU A 417 5.38 21.77 6.84
C LEU A 417 4.99 22.07 8.29
N ASP A 418 4.12 23.06 8.51
CA ASP A 418 3.62 23.41 9.84
C ASP A 418 2.10 23.13 9.93
N PRO A 419 1.70 21.84 9.97
CA PRO A 419 0.30 21.46 10.02
C PRO A 419 -0.35 21.72 11.38
N PHE A 420 -1.66 21.96 11.37
CA PHE A 420 -2.51 21.88 12.55
C PHE A 420 -2.98 20.45 12.76
N PHE A 421 -3.07 20.01 14.02
CA PHE A 421 -3.54 18.67 14.38
C PHE A 421 -4.93 18.66 15.07
N ASP A 422 -5.52 19.84 15.26
CA ASP A 422 -6.91 20.01 15.72
C ASP A 422 -7.72 20.73 14.63
N TYR A 423 -8.86 20.15 14.28
CA TYR A 423 -9.75 20.67 13.25
C TYR A 423 -10.23 22.10 13.57
N LYS A 424 -10.67 22.35 14.81
CA LYS A 424 -11.27 23.64 15.19
C LYS A 424 -10.23 24.74 15.21
N GLU A 425 -9.05 24.44 15.73
CA GLU A 425 -7.92 25.36 15.76
C GLU A 425 -7.49 25.76 14.33
N GLY A 426 -7.29 24.76 13.45
CA GLY A 426 -6.87 25.01 12.07
C GLY A 426 -7.88 25.83 11.27
N ILE A 427 -9.18 25.54 11.39
CA ILE A 427 -10.24 26.34 10.74
C ILE A 427 -10.27 27.78 11.30
N ALA A 428 -10.12 27.95 12.61
CA ALA A 428 -10.12 29.28 13.22
C ALA A 428 -8.92 30.12 12.75
N TYR A 429 -7.73 29.51 12.67
CA TYR A 429 -6.55 30.17 12.12
C TYR A 429 -6.72 30.53 10.64
N ALA A 430 -7.21 29.59 9.83
CA ALA A 430 -7.42 29.80 8.40
C ALA A 430 -8.42 30.93 8.11
N LYS A 431 -9.46 31.09 8.94
CA LYS A 431 -10.38 32.23 8.89
C LYS A 431 -9.70 33.56 9.16
N ARG A 432 -8.76 33.62 10.13
CA ARG A 432 -8.03 34.86 10.46
C ARG A 432 -7.13 35.31 9.33
N ILE A 433 -6.45 34.38 8.67
CA ILE A 433 -5.50 34.68 7.59
C ILE A 433 -6.13 34.62 6.18
N ASN A 434 -7.43 34.32 6.09
CA ASN A 434 -8.22 34.21 4.87
C ASN A 434 -7.59 33.33 3.77
N LYS A 435 -7.16 32.12 4.13
CA LYS A 435 -6.58 31.13 3.20
C LYS A 435 -7.39 29.83 3.18
N PRO A 436 -7.57 29.16 2.04
CA PRO A 436 -8.29 27.89 1.99
C PRO A 436 -7.60 26.81 2.84
N VAL A 437 -8.37 25.82 3.25
CA VAL A 437 -7.90 24.73 4.13
C VAL A 437 -7.74 23.45 3.32
N LEU A 438 -6.64 22.75 3.53
CA LEU A 438 -6.46 21.37 3.10
C LEU A 438 -6.51 20.48 4.34
N ILE A 439 -7.52 19.63 4.41
CA ILE A 439 -7.60 18.56 5.40
C ILE A 439 -6.98 17.31 4.82
N ASP A 440 -6.04 16.73 5.54
CA ASP A 440 -5.43 15.43 5.28
C ASP A 440 -5.86 14.45 6.39
N PHE A 441 -6.85 13.60 6.08
CA PHE A 441 -7.17 12.46 6.94
C PHE A 441 -6.13 11.37 6.72
N THR A 442 -5.25 11.23 7.70
CA THR A 442 -4.04 10.40 7.64
C THR A 442 -4.02 9.39 8.78
N GLY A 443 -2.97 8.58 8.83
CA GLY A 443 -2.73 7.68 9.95
C GLY A 443 -1.25 7.34 10.10
N HIS A 444 -0.87 6.95 11.32
CA HIS A 444 0.48 6.50 11.68
C HIS A 444 0.91 5.31 10.83
N ALA A 445 0.05 4.28 10.73
CA ALA A 445 0.35 3.07 9.97
C ALA A 445 -0.17 3.11 8.51
N CYS A 446 -0.57 4.28 8.02
CA CYS A 446 -1.14 4.45 6.68
C CYS A 446 -0.06 4.44 5.58
N VAL A 447 0.17 3.26 5.00
CA VAL A 447 1.08 2.99 3.86
C VAL A 447 0.89 3.97 2.70
N ASN A 448 -0.36 4.18 2.26
CA ASN A 448 -0.66 5.04 1.12
C ASN A 448 -0.45 6.53 1.44
N CYS A 449 -0.65 6.94 2.70
CA CYS A 449 -0.40 8.31 3.16
C CYS A 449 1.10 8.60 3.11
N ARG A 450 1.92 7.72 3.67
CA ARG A 450 3.39 7.86 3.62
C ARG A 450 3.92 7.86 2.18
N LYS A 451 3.31 7.07 1.30
CA LYS A 451 3.65 7.09 -0.13
C LYS A 451 3.36 8.46 -0.77
N MET A 452 2.19 9.06 -0.51
CA MET A 452 1.87 10.41 -0.99
C MET A 452 2.87 11.46 -0.50
N GLU A 453 3.20 11.42 0.79
CA GLU A 453 4.18 12.31 1.42
C GLU A 453 5.59 12.16 0.83
N ALA A 454 6.00 10.96 0.40
CA ALA A 454 7.32 10.73 -0.15
C ALA A 454 7.41 10.96 -1.68
N THR A 455 6.30 10.79 -2.42
CA THR A 455 6.34 10.83 -3.89
C THR A 455 5.75 12.10 -4.48
N VAL A 456 4.68 12.64 -3.89
CA VAL A 456 3.88 13.75 -4.44
C VAL A 456 4.17 15.06 -3.72
N TRP A 457 4.10 15.07 -2.39
CA TRP A 457 4.30 16.28 -1.59
C TRP A 457 5.69 16.94 -1.69
N PRO A 458 6.79 16.22 -2.01
CA PRO A 458 8.09 16.83 -2.24
C PRO A 458 8.22 17.49 -3.61
N ASP A 459 7.26 17.31 -4.53
CA ASP A 459 7.28 18.01 -5.80
C ASP A 459 7.27 19.53 -5.56
N SER A 460 8.17 20.27 -6.23
CA SER A 460 8.36 21.70 -5.99
C SER A 460 7.08 22.53 -6.14
N LYS A 461 6.21 22.19 -7.10
CA LYS A 461 4.96 22.92 -7.34
C LYS A 461 3.92 22.60 -6.28
N VAL A 462 3.78 21.32 -5.94
CA VAL A 462 2.86 20.86 -4.89
C VAL A 462 3.30 21.43 -3.54
N ASN A 463 4.56 21.26 -3.15
CA ASN A 463 5.12 21.76 -1.90
C ASN A 463 4.96 23.28 -1.75
N GLY A 464 5.19 24.02 -2.85
CA GLY A 464 4.99 25.48 -2.87
C GLY A 464 3.55 25.88 -2.57
N LEU A 465 2.55 25.18 -3.12
CA LEU A 465 1.14 25.44 -2.81
C LEU A 465 0.78 25.03 -1.38
N LEU A 466 1.27 23.89 -0.90
CA LEU A 466 1.02 23.42 0.47
C LEU A 466 1.56 24.39 1.52
N LYS A 467 2.76 24.94 1.31
CA LYS A 467 3.38 25.90 2.25
C LYS A 467 2.73 27.28 2.22
N ASN A 468 2.46 27.80 1.03
CA ASN A 468 2.15 29.23 0.86
C ASN A 468 0.65 29.52 0.69
N SER A 469 -0.10 28.60 0.08
CA SER A 469 -1.47 28.86 -0.37
C SER A 469 -2.54 28.21 0.50
N TYR A 470 -2.19 27.18 1.28
CA TYR A 470 -3.13 26.42 2.11
C TYR A 470 -2.77 26.49 3.59
N VAL A 471 -3.81 26.38 4.44
CA VAL A 471 -3.64 25.94 5.82
C VAL A 471 -3.81 24.42 5.85
N LEU A 472 -2.74 23.71 6.20
CA LEU A 472 -2.75 22.25 6.30
C LEU A 472 -3.27 21.82 7.67
N ILE A 473 -4.27 20.95 7.69
CA ILE A 473 -4.78 20.29 8.89
C ILE A 473 -4.58 18.78 8.71
N GLN A 474 -3.74 18.15 9.52
CA GLN A 474 -3.52 16.71 9.51
C GLN A 474 -4.30 16.05 10.64
N LEU A 475 -5.22 15.15 10.28
CA LEU A 475 -6.09 14.46 11.21
C LEU A 475 -5.75 12.97 11.22
N TYR A 476 -5.01 12.54 12.24
CA TYR A 476 -4.67 11.14 12.47
C TYR A 476 -5.89 10.38 12.97
N VAL A 477 -6.40 9.44 12.19
CA VAL A 477 -7.63 8.68 12.52
C VAL A 477 -7.35 7.41 13.35
N ASP A 478 -6.10 6.93 13.36
CA ASP A 478 -5.68 5.72 14.05
C ASP A 478 -5.05 6.00 15.43
N ASP A 479 -4.91 7.27 15.81
CA ASP A 479 -4.32 7.68 17.08
C ASP A 479 -5.13 7.22 18.31
N LYS A 480 -4.41 6.74 19.32
CA LYS A 480 -4.97 6.15 20.54
C LYS A 480 -4.91 7.05 21.76
N THR A 481 -4.44 8.30 21.62
CA THR A 481 -4.39 9.25 22.74
C THR A 481 -5.81 9.59 23.19
N ASP A 482 -6.06 9.50 24.50
CA ASP A 482 -7.37 9.81 25.06
C ASP A 482 -7.70 11.30 24.93
N LEU A 483 -8.96 11.58 24.59
CA LEU A 483 -9.51 12.92 24.64
C LEU A 483 -9.78 13.35 26.07
N PRO A 484 -9.61 14.66 26.38
CA PRO A 484 -10.10 15.24 27.62
C PRO A 484 -11.55 14.83 27.91
N VAL A 485 -11.87 14.52 29.17
CA VAL A 485 -13.19 13.97 29.56
C VAL A 485 -14.36 14.88 29.13
N ASN A 486 -14.15 16.19 29.06
CA ASN A 486 -15.12 17.19 28.60
C ASN A 486 -15.31 17.23 27.07
N GLU A 487 -14.39 16.66 26.29
CA GLU A 487 -14.48 16.54 24.83
C GLU A 487 -14.99 15.17 24.38
N GLN A 488 -15.16 14.20 25.28
CA GLN A 488 -15.71 12.87 24.97
C GLN A 488 -17.23 12.94 24.77
N TYR A 489 -17.73 12.31 23.71
CA TYR A 489 -19.17 12.29 23.39
C TYR A 489 -19.59 10.98 22.72
N THR A 490 -20.91 10.73 22.66
CA THR A 490 -21.46 9.65 21.84
C THR A 490 -21.83 10.20 20.47
N SER A 491 -21.24 9.63 19.41
CA SER A 491 -21.50 10.07 18.05
C SER A 491 -22.95 9.83 17.64
N LYS A 492 -23.55 10.81 16.97
CA LYS A 492 -24.89 10.67 16.36
C LYS A 492 -24.87 9.79 15.11
N PHE A 493 -23.71 9.66 14.47
CA PHE A 493 -23.55 8.88 13.24
C PHE A 493 -23.25 7.42 13.53
N SER A 494 -22.25 7.13 14.36
CA SER A 494 -21.81 5.76 14.65
C SER A 494 -22.46 5.15 15.89
N HIS A 495 -23.14 5.95 16.73
CA HIS A 495 -23.66 5.57 18.06
C HIS A 495 -22.59 5.02 19.02
N ARG A 496 -21.31 5.16 18.68
CA ARG A 496 -20.18 4.75 19.51
C ARG A 496 -19.75 5.90 20.42
N LYS A 497 -19.24 5.55 21.60
CA LYS A 497 -18.60 6.52 22.50
C LYS A 497 -17.22 6.87 21.95
N ILE A 498 -17.00 8.13 21.63
CA ILE A 498 -15.74 8.66 21.13
C ILE A 498 -14.88 9.07 22.32
N THR A 499 -13.76 8.39 22.50
CA THR A 499 -12.85 8.59 23.65
C THR A 499 -11.43 8.97 23.27
N THR A 500 -11.01 8.78 22.01
CA THR A 500 -9.64 9.06 21.54
C THR A 500 -9.60 10.10 20.44
N ILE A 501 -8.45 10.74 20.23
CA ILE A 501 -8.22 11.71 19.14
C ILE A 501 -8.51 11.06 17.78
N GLY A 502 -8.01 9.84 17.55
CA GLY A 502 -8.29 9.09 16.32
C GLY A 502 -9.78 8.81 16.12
N GLY A 503 -10.49 8.46 17.19
CA GLY A 503 -11.94 8.26 17.16
C GLY A 503 -12.70 9.54 16.78
N LEU A 504 -12.29 10.70 17.29
CA LEU A 504 -12.86 12.00 16.91
C LEU A 504 -12.61 12.31 15.44
N ASN A 505 -11.38 12.13 14.96
CA ASN A 505 -11.03 12.40 13.58
C ASN A 505 -11.74 11.45 12.60
N SER A 506 -11.83 10.17 12.93
CA SER A 506 -12.59 9.16 12.19
C SER A 506 -14.09 9.50 12.17
N ASP A 507 -14.66 9.94 13.29
CA ASP A 507 -16.07 10.36 13.36
C ASP A 507 -16.35 11.60 12.50
N ILE A 508 -15.45 12.59 12.51
CA ILE A 508 -15.53 13.75 11.61
C ILE A 508 -15.50 13.30 10.16
N GLN A 509 -14.57 12.40 9.80
CA GLN A 509 -14.44 11.88 8.45
C GLN A 509 -15.73 11.19 7.99
N ALA A 510 -16.25 10.29 8.82
CA ALA A 510 -17.43 9.49 8.53
C ALA A 510 -18.70 10.35 8.48
N ALA A 511 -18.92 11.20 9.49
CA ALA A 511 -20.15 11.97 9.63
C ALA A 511 -20.26 13.11 8.60
N GLN A 512 -19.14 13.75 8.24
CA GLN A 512 -19.16 14.89 7.31
C GLN A 512 -18.96 14.48 5.86
N PHE A 513 -18.12 13.47 5.60
CA PHE A 513 -17.71 13.11 4.24
C PHE A 513 -18.14 11.71 3.81
N ASN A 514 -18.81 10.95 4.69
CA ASN A 514 -19.33 9.60 4.41
C ASN A 514 -18.26 8.65 3.84
N THR A 515 -17.05 8.74 4.39
CA THR A 515 -15.91 7.90 4.00
C THR A 515 -14.97 7.69 5.19
N ASN A 516 -14.30 6.53 5.20
CA ASN A 516 -13.39 6.12 6.27
C ASN A 516 -12.06 5.60 5.69
N SER A 517 -11.70 6.00 4.46
CA SER A 517 -10.46 5.62 3.80
C SER A 517 -9.34 6.63 4.05
N GLN A 518 -8.09 6.18 4.07
CA GLN A 518 -6.92 7.04 4.17
C GLN A 518 -5.87 6.66 3.11
N PRO A 519 -5.14 7.63 2.52
CA PRO A 519 -5.29 9.07 2.72
C PRO A 519 -6.58 9.58 2.09
N PHE A 520 -7.14 10.63 2.67
CA PHE A 520 -8.30 11.33 2.11
C PHE A 520 -8.15 12.83 2.28
N TYR A 521 -8.17 13.52 1.14
CA TYR A 521 -7.89 14.95 1.04
C TYR A 521 -9.18 15.72 0.77
N VAL A 522 -9.39 16.79 1.55
CA VAL A 522 -10.53 17.69 1.41
C VAL A 522 -10.04 19.14 1.35
N LEU A 523 -10.38 19.85 0.26
CA LEU A 523 -10.16 21.29 0.18
C LEU A 523 -11.42 22.00 0.65
N LEU A 524 -11.33 22.74 1.75
CA LEU A 524 -12.45 23.48 2.33
C LEU A 524 -12.31 24.98 2.12
N ASP A 525 -13.45 25.61 1.89
CA ASP A 525 -13.62 27.03 2.07
C ASP A 525 -13.63 27.37 3.57
N THR A 526 -12.85 28.37 3.98
CA THR A 526 -12.71 28.70 5.41
C THR A 526 -13.97 29.24 6.05
N HIS A 527 -14.83 29.92 5.31
CA HIS A 527 -15.99 30.61 5.87
C HIS A 527 -17.20 29.68 5.91
N THR A 528 -17.47 29.01 4.79
CA THR A 528 -18.61 28.10 4.64
C THR A 528 -18.33 26.68 5.13
N GLN A 529 -17.06 26.29 5.25
CA GLN A 529 -16.63 24.89 5.48
C GLN A 529 -17.18 23.91 4.43
N ALA A 530 -17.60 24.41 3.27
CA ALA A 530 -18.03 23.58 2.16
C ALA A 530 -16.80 23.08 1.38
N PRO A 531 -16.83 21.84 0.85
CA PRO A 531 -15.81 21.38 -0.08
C PRO A 531 -15.76 22.24 -1.34
N LEU A 532 -14.58 22.80 -1.64
CA LEU A 532 -14.33 23.60 -2.83
C LEU A 532 -14.34 22.73 -4.09
N VAL A 533 -13.81 21.53 -3.98
CA VAL A 533 -13.73 20.51 -5.04
C VAL A 533 -14.13 19.16 -4.47
N ASN A 534 -14.46 18.20 -5.34
CA ASN A 534 -14.76 16.84 -4.91
C ASN A 534 -13.57 16.26 -4.14
N PRO A 535 -13.75 15.80 -2.89
CA PRO A 535 -12.69 15.14 -2.15
C PRO A 535 -12.10 13.93 -2.88
N GLN A 536 -10.83 13.64 -2.64
CA GLN A 536 -10.15 12.52 -3.30
C GLN A 536 -9.26 11.72 -2.34
N GLY A 537 -9.04 10.45 -2.68
CA GLY A 537 -8.11 9.58 -1.96
C GLY A 537 -6.67 9.74 -2.44
N ALA A 538 -5.90 8.65 -2.37
CA ALA A 538 -4.52 8.63 -2.89
C ALA A 538 -4.49 8.85 -4.41
N ASP A 539 -3.69 9.83 -4.84
CA ASP A 539 -3.35 10.09 -6.24
C ASP A 539 -1.84 10.27 -6.36
N TYR A 540 -1.17 9.25 -6.88
CA TYR A 540 0.30 9.20 -6.92
C TYR A 540 0.91 10.04 -8.06
N ASP A 541 0.10 10.73 -8.87
CA ASP A 541 0.58 11.64 -9.91
C ASP A 541 0.69 13.09 -9.38
N PRO A 542 1.91 13.67 -9.29
CA PRO A 542 2.09 15.04 -8.83
C PRO A 542 1.36 16.09 -9.67
N VAL A 543 1.20 15.86 -10.98
CA VAL A 543 0.54 16.82 -11.87
C VAL A 543 -0.96 16.86 -11.60
N SER A 544 -1.60 15.69 -11.51
CA SER A 544 -3.01 15.57 -11.13
C SER A 544 -3.28 16.18 -9.75
N PHE A 545 -2.43 15.90 -8.75
CA PHE A 545 -2.58 16.48 -7.41
C PHE A 545 -2.34 17.99 -7.38
N TYR A 546 -1.41 18.52 -8.16
CA TYR A 546 -1.23 19.96 -8.35
C TYR A 546 -2.50 20.62 -8.90
N ASN A 547 -3.08 20.05 -9.97
CA ASN A 547 -4.30 20.57 -10.58
C ASN A 547 -5.49 20.56 -9.59
N TYR A 548 -5.55 19.55 -8.72
CA TYR A 548 -6.53 19.48 -7.65
C TYR A 548 -6.40 20.66 -6.67
N LEU A 549 -5.19 20.94 -6.19
CA LEU A 549 -4.91 22.08 -5.31
C LEU A 549 -5.19 23.43 -5.99
N GLU A 550 -4.74 23.60 -7.23
CA GLU A 550 -4.94 24.84 -7.99
C GLU A 550 -6.43 25.12 -8.23
N ALA A 551 -7.22 24.08 -8.55
CA ALA A 551 -8.66 24.21 -8.71
C ALA A 551 -9.36 24.71 -7.42
N GLY A 552 -8.93 24.21 -6.26
CA GLY A 552 -9.43 24.67 -4.96
C GLY A 552 -9.13 26.15 -4.71
N ILE A 553 -7.88 26.59 -4.93
CA ILE A 553 -7.48 27.99 -4.78
C ILE A 553 -8.30 28.91 -5.69
N ARG A 554 -8.48 28.51 -6.95
CA ARG A 554 -9.24 29.31 -7.93
C ARG A 554 -10.70 29.47 -7.50
N LEU A 555 -11.32 28.43 -6.96
CA LEU A 555 -12.70 28.48 -6.49
C LEU A 555 -12.83 29.30 -5.20
N PHE A 556 -11.86 29.16 -4.28
CA PHE A 556 -11.83 29.96 -3.06
C PHE A 556 -11.76 31.47 -3.36
N LYS A 557 -10.86 31.89 -4.26
CA LYS A 557 -10.73 33.29 -4.73
C LYS A 557 -11.93 33.81 -5.51
N LYS A 558 -12.82 32.92 -5.97
CA LYS A 558 -14.05 33.31 -6.67
C LYS A 558 -15.20 33.53 -5.69
N GLN A 559 -15.17 32.87 -4.53
CA GLN A 559 -16.22 32.90 -3.52
C GLN A 559 -15.95 33.95 -2.43
N ASN A 560 -14.68 34.32 -2.22
CA ASN A 560 -14.20 35.32 -1.27
C ASN A 560 -13.24 36.27 -1.98
#